data_AF-A0A9P1E5Z5-F1
#
_entry.id   AF-A0A9P1E5Z5-F1
#
_cell.length_a   1.000
_cell.length_b   1.000
_cell.length_c   1.000
_cell.angle_alpha   90.00
_cell.angle_beta   90.00
_cell.angle_gamma   90.00
#
_symmetry.space_group_name_H-M   'P 1'
#
loop_
_entity.id
_entity.type
_entity.pdbx_description
1 polymer ?
#
loop_
_entity_poly.entity_id
_entity_poly.type
_entity_poly.pdbx_seq_one_letter_code
_entity_poly.pdbx_strand_id
1 'polypeptide(L)'
;MDAAGVPLVPGYHGEEQDIDLMRSEAQKIGYPILIKPTHGGGGKGMRVVQSPSEFVDSFLGAQREAAASFGINTILLEKYITKPRHIEVQIFGDKHGNVIHLHERDCSIQRRHQKIIEEAPAPNINSEFRFHLGQSAVSAAKAVNYYSAGTVEFIVDTISGEFYFMEMNTRLQVEHPVTEMIVGQDLVEWQVRVASGEPLPLSQSQVPLSGHAFEARIYAENVPKGFLPATGVLHHYSPVAVTSSVRVETGVEEGDTVSMHYDPMIAKLVVWGENRSAALIKLKDSLSKFQVAGLPTNIDFLSKLAHHGAFEKGEVETNFIERYKDSLFSSGCNSGPALEAYRRGALIAAACICNRELAASRNSAPEGMFLWYVDPPFRVHHLAHRTVELEGDDEFGDTGSKFLNVSVTHLAEGKFLVETGESIFPSLEVEVQQLSNGNYTVDVGGVKQTVSLAEYSKDHCKNIHIWHGPYHHHFKQSIILELVEDDQLNQKQPASESASHPPGTVVAPMSGLVVKVLVKDGEEVQQSQPILVLEAMKMEHVVKAPTAGHVSGLKVEMGQQIYDGAALFSIKSL
;
A
#
# COMPACT_ATOMS: atom_id res chain seq x y z
N MET A 1 -0.52 19.85 -29.04
CA MET A 1 -1.57 18.83 -28.99
C MET A 1 -2.80 19.24 -29.78
N ASP A 2 -3.32 20.46 -29.58
CA ASP A 2 -4.42 21.01 -30.40
C ASP A 2 -4.13 20.94 -31.92
N ALA A 3 -2.98 21.46 -32.35
CA ALA A 3 -2.52 21.38 -33.75
C ALA A 3 -2.32 19.93 -34.28
N ALA A 4 -2.23 18.94 -33.39
CA ALA A 4 -2.09 17.52 -33.74
C ALA A 4 -3.44 16.79 -33.78
N GLY A 5 -4.57 17.50 -33.61
CA GLY A 5 -5.91 16.93 -33.61
C GLY A 5 -6.20 16.05 -32.39
N VAL A 6 -5.46 16.25 -31.30
CA VAL A 6 -5.66 15.49 -30.06
C VAL A 6 -6.70 16.23 -29.20
N PRO A 7 -7.82 15.60 -28.82
CA PRO A 7 -8.86 16.25 -28.02
C PRO A 7 -8.30 16.80 -26.71
N LEU A 8 -8.55 18.08 -26.44
CA LEU A 8 -8.19 18.75 -25.19
C LEU A 8 -9.42 18.99 -24.33
N VAL A 9 -9.25 19.03 -23.01
CA VAL A 9 -10.34 19.39 -22.11
C VAL A 9 -10.81 20.80 -22.47
N PRO A 10 -12.13 21.02 -22.66
CA PRO A 10 -12.65 22.36 -22.91
C PRO A 10 -12.21 23.31 -21.80
N GLY A 11 -11.62 24.44 -22.18
CA GLY A 11 -10.99 25.33 -21.22
C GLY A 11 -10.54 26.65 -21.81
N TYR A 12 -10.04 27.51 -20.95
CA TYR A 12 -9.38 28.75 -21.31
C TYR A 12 -7.89 28.65 -20.98
N HIS A 13 -7.07 28.76 -22.03
CA HIS A 13 -5.61 28.72 -21.95
C HIS A 13 -4.93 30.00 -22.46
N GLY A 14 -5.67 31.11 -22.51
CA GLY A 14 -5.16 32.40 -22.97
C GLY A 14 -4.28 33.11 -21.94
N GLU A 15 -3.54 34.12 -22.39
CA GLU A 15 -2.62 34.89 -21.55
C GLU A 15 -3.32 35.91 -20.65
N GLU A 16 -4.56 36.28 -20.96
CA GLU A 16 -5.27 37.32 -20.21
C GLU A 16 -5.86 36.75 -18.91
N GLN A 17 -5.56 37.42 -17.79
CA GLN A 17 -5.86 36.94 -16.43
C GLN A 17 -6.79 37.90 -15.67
N ASP A 18 -7.49 38.77 -16.39
CA ASP A 18 -8.49 39.68 -15.81
C ASP A 18 -9.64 38.88 -15.15
N ILE A 19 -10.03 39.28 -13.94
CA ILE A 19 -11.00 38.54 -13.12
C ILE A 19 -12.37 38.44 -13.82
N ASP A 20 -12.83 39.51 -14.48
CA ASP A 20 -14.14 39.53 -15.11
C ASP A 20 -14.14 38.70 -16.40
N LEU A 21 -13.05 38.75 -17.18
CA LEU A 21 -12.86 37.86 -18.32
C LEU A 21 -12.83 36.39 -17.87
N MET A 22 -11.99 36.06 -16.88
CA MET A 22 -11.84 34.70 -16.37
C MET A 22 -13.17 34.17 -15.79
N ARG A 23 -13.97 35.03 -15.15
CA ARG A 23 -15.32 34.68 -14.69
C ARG A 23 -16.27 34.41 -15.85
N SER A 24 -16.19 35.20 -16.92
CA SER A 24 -16.98 34.98 -18.15
C SER A 24 -16.61 33.66 -18.83
N GLU A 25 -15.31 33.36 -18.95
CA GLU A 25 -14.84 32.09 -19.51
C GLU A 25 -15.26 30.89 -18.65
N ALA A 26 -15.16 31.00 -17.32
CA ALA A 26 -15.69 30.00 -16.40
C ALA A 26 -17.19 29.71 -16.61
N GLN A 27 -17.99 30.76 -16.86
CA GLN A 27 -19.41 30.60 -17.17
C GLN A 27 -19.65 29.93 -18.54
N LYS A 28 -18.83 30.23 -19.55
CA LYS A 28 -18.91 29.59 -20.87
C LYS A 28 -18.56 28.10 -20.83
N ILE A 29 -17.55 27.73 -20.05
CA ILE A 29 -17.14 26.33 -19.83
C ILE A 29 -18.25 25.56 -19.11
N GLY A 30 -18.87 26.21 -18.12
CA GLY A 30 -19.93 25.65 -17.28
C GLY A 30 -19.38 24.92 -16.06
N TYR A 31 -19.96 25.20 -14.89
CA TYR A 31 -19.55 24.62 -13.61
C TYR A 31 -20.01 23.15 -13.47
N PRO A 32 -19.26 22.29 -12.74
CA PRO A 32 -18.01 22.61 -12.05
C PRO A 32 -16.81 22.78 -13.00
N ILE A 33 -15.86 23.64 -12.60
CA ILE A 33 -14.61 23.88 -13.33
C ILE A 33 -13.38 23.59 -12.46
N LEU A 34 -12.26 23.32 -13.11
CA LEU A 34 -10.96 23.17 -12.48
C LEU A 34 -10.11 24.41 -12.77
N ILE A 35 -9.63 25.03 -11.71
CA ILE A 35 -8.61 26.08 -11.76
C ILE A 35 -7.26 25.39 -11.62
N LYS A 36 -6.36 25.60 -12.58
CA LYS A 36 -5.04 24.95 -12.63
C LYS A 36 -3.93 25.97 -12.91
N PRO A 37 -2.83 25.99 -12.14
CA PRO A 37 -1.65 26.77 -12.50
C PRO A 37 -1.04 26.27 -13.82
N THR A 38 -0.55 27.18 -14.65
CA THR A 38 0.18 26.82 -15.90
C THR A 38 1.43 25.98 -15.65
N HIS A 39 2.07 26.19 -14.50
CA HIS A 39 3.28 25.50 -14.08
C HIS A 39 3.03 24.78 -12.76
N GLY A 40 3.49 23.54 -12.65
CA GLY A 40 3.35 22.71 -11.45
C GLY A 40 2.89 21.29 -11.79
N GLY A 41 3.55 20.29 -11.18
CA GLY A 41 3.16 18.88 -11.26
C GLY A 41 2.42 18.41 -10.00
N GLY A 42 1.69 17.30 -10.11
CA GLY A 42 1.13 16.59 -8.95
C GLY A 42 -0.04 17.27 -8.23
N GLY A 43 -0.84 18.09 -8.92
CA GLY A 43 -2.08 18.66 -8.36
C GLY A 43 -1.91 19.91 -7.48
N LYS A 44 -0.67 20.38 -7.26
CA LYS A 44 -0.39 21.53 -6.38
C LYS A 44 -0.96 22.82 -6.96
N GLY A 45 -1.73 23.56 -6.16
CA GLY A 45 -2.44 24.78 -6.58
C GLY A 45 -3.71 24.55 -7.41
N MET A 46 -4.11 23.30 -7.67
CA MET A 46 -5.35 23.01 -8.38
C MET A 46 -6.55 23.11 -7.44
N ARG A 47 -7.65 23.71 -7.92
CA ARG A 47 -8.89 23.86 -7.14
C ARG A 47 -10.12 23.59 -8.01
N VAL A 48 -11.05 22.81 -7.49
CA VAL A 48 -12.37 22.61 -8.11
C VAL A 48 -13.30 23.70 -7.61
N VAL A 49 -13.96 24.39 -8.53
CA VAL A 49 -14.95 25.42 -8.24
C VAL A 49 -16.32 24.93 -8.66
N GLN A 50 -17.25 24.85 -7.71
CA GLN A 50 -18.58 24.27 -7.93
C GLN A 50 -19.60 25.30 -8.41
N SER A 51 -19.42 26.56 -8.02
CA SER A 51 -20.40 27.62 -8.26
C SER A 51 -19.75 28.95 -8.66
N PRO A 52 -20.48 29.83 -9.39
CA PRO A 52 -19.97 31.16 -9.74
C PRO A 52 -19.60 32.03 -8.53
N SER A 53 -20.27 31.85 -7.39
CA SER A 53 -20.00 32.60 -6.15
C SER A 53 -18.63 32.30 -5.55
N GLU A 54 -18.10 31.09 -5.75
CA GLU A 54 -16.81 30.65 -5.22
C GLU A 54 -15.61 31.05 -6.12
N PHE A 55 -15.90 31.50 -7.35
CA PHE A 55 -14.89 31.65 -8.39
C PHE A 55 -13.81 32.65 -8.03
N VAL A 56 -14.18 33.85 -7.61
CA VAL A 56 -13.24 34.96 -7.41
C VAL A 56 -12.24 34.63 -6.31
N ASP A 57 -12.71 34.11 -5.18
CA ASP A 57 -11.86 33.75 -4.05
C ASP A 57 -10.93 32.58 -4.42
N SER A 58 -11.46 31.58 -5.13
CA SER A 58 -10.68 30.42 -5.59
C SER A 58 -9.60 30.81 -6.60
N PHE A 59 -9.92 31.69 -7.53
CA PHE A 59 -9.01 32.21 -8.56
C PHE A 59 -7.87 33.01 -7.94
N LEU A 60 -8.18 34.00 -7.09
CA LEU A 60 -7.17 34.79 -6.38
C LEU A 60 -6.34 33.96 -5.41
N GLY A 61 -6.95 32.95 -4.79
CA GLY A 61 -6.24 31.94 -3.99
C GLY A 61 -5.23 31.16 -4.84
N ALA A 62 -5.66 30.67 -6.01
CA ALA A 62 -4.80 29.89 -6.90
C ALA A 62 -3.63 30.73 -7.45
N GLN A 63 -3.87 31.99 -7.83
CA GLN A 63 -2.81 32.90 -8.27
C GLN A 63 -1.75 33.12 -7.19
N ARG A 64 -2.15 33.36 -5.94
CA ARG A 64 -1.22 33.56 -4.82
C ARG A 64 -0.39 32.31 -4.56
N GLU A 65 -1.01 31.14 -4.58
CA GLU A 65 -0.33 29.86 -4.37
C GLU A 65 0.63 29.51 -5.50
N ALA A 66 0.22 29.76 -6.75
CA ALA A 66 1.07 29.57 -7.93
C ALA A 66 2.28 30.52 -7.91
N ALA A 67 2.07 31.80 -7.57
CA ALA A 67 3.15 32.77 -7.43
C ALA A 67 4.13 32.36 -6.32
N ALA A 68 3.63 31.91 -5.16
CA ALA A 68 4.47 31.48 -4.05
C ALA A 68 5.23 30.18 -4.35
N SER A 69 4.62 29.25 -5.08
CA SER A 69 5.21 27.92 -5.34
C SER A 69 6.10 27.87 -6.58
N PHE A 70 5.77 28.64 -7.61
CA PHE A 70 6.37 28.53 -8.95
C PHE A 70 6.87 29.86 -9.51
N GLY A 71 6.66 30.98 -8.81
CA GLY A 71 7.05 32.32 -9.28
C GLY A 71 6.20 32.86 -10.43
N ILE A 72 5.15 32.12 -10.84
CA ILE A 72 4.27 32.45 -11.96
C ILE A 72 2.83 32.42 -11.46
N ASN A 73 2.04 33.44 -11.80
CA ASN A 73 0.64 33.58 -11.37
C ASN A 73 -0.38 33.29 -12.49
N THR A 74 0.06 32.78 -13.65
CA THR A 74 -0.82 32.45 -14.77
C THR A 74 -1.61 31.18 -14.49
N ILE A 75 -2.93 31.28 -14.63
CA ILE A 75 -3.90 30.26 -14.34
C ILE A 75 -4.65 29.85 -15.62
N LEU A 76 -4.96 28.56 -15.70
CA LEU A 76 -5.78 27.91 -16.72
C LEU A 76 -7.13 27.55 -16.10
N LEU A 77 -8.19 27.64 -16.91
CA LEU A 77 -9.51 27.14 -16.55
C LEU A 77 -9.83 25.94 -17.42
N GLU A 78 -10.24 24.84 -16.82
CA GLU A 78 -10.62 23.63 -17.55
C GLU A 78 -11.96 23.12 -17.03
N LYS A 79 -12.71 22.43 -17.89
CA LYS A 79 -13.93 21.75 -17.46
C LYS A 79 -13.58 20.65 -16.47
N TYR A 80 -14.25 20.63 -15.32
CA TYR A 80 -14.05 19.57 -14.35
C TYR A 80 -14.87 18.33 -14.73
N ILE A 81 -14.18 17.22 -14.99
CA ILE A 81 -14.81 15.93 -15.29
C ILE A 81 -15.22 15.27 -13.97
N THR A 82 -16.52 15.03 -13.79
CA THR A 82 -17.08 14.59 -12.50
C THR A 82 -16.98 13.08 -12.29
N LYS A 83 -17.07 12.28 -13.36
CA LYS A 83 -16.86 10.83 -13.33
C LYS A 83 -15.75 10.39 -14.28
N PRO A 84 -14.49 10.74 -13.94
CA PRO A 84 -13.37 10.46 -14.80
C PRO A 84 -12.82 9.05 -14.62
N ARG A 85 -12.41 8.44 -15.73
CA ARG A 85 -11.47 7.33 -15.76
C ARG A 85 -10.11 7.85 -16.22
N HIS A 86 -9.05 7.39 -15.57
CA HIS A 86 -7.68 7.65 -15.99
C HIS A 86 -7.24 6.50 -16.88
N ILE A 87 -7.23 6.74 -18.19
CA ILE A 87 -6.83 5.75 -19.19
C ILE A 87 -5.64 6.27 -19.95
N GLU A 88 -4.63 5.43 -20.09
CA GLU A 88 -3.38 5.81 -20.71
C GLU A 88 -2.99 4.86 -21.82
N VAL A 89 -2.33 5.35 -22.85
CA VAL A 89 -1.92 4.55 -24.01
C VAL A 89 -0.41 4.41 -24.02
N GLN A 90 0.06 3.17 -24.05
CA GLN A 90 1.47 2.89 -24.29
C GLN A 90 1.79 3.22 -25.75
N ILE A 91 2.77 4.07 -25.96
CA ILE A 91 3.32 4.34 -27.29
C ILE A 91 4.78 3.89 -27.36
N PHE A 92 5.23 3.62 -28.58
CA PHE A 92 6.62 3.35 -28.88
C PHE A 92 6.99 3.99 -30.20
N GLY A 93 8.03 4.83 -30.19
CA GLY A 93 8.57 5.44 -31.40
C GLY A 93 9.99 4.98 -31.68
N ASP A 94 10.44 5.02 -32.93
CA ASP A 94 11.84 4.82 -33.32
C ASP A 94 12.48 6.07 -33.94
N LYS A 95 13.79 6.01 -34.17
CA LYS A 95 14.56 7.10 -34.82
C LYS A 95 14.28 7.23 -36.32
N HIS A 96 13.46 6.35 -36.89
CA HIS A 96 13.07 6.33 -38.31
C HIS A 96 11.71 7.00 -38.55
N GLY A 97 11.08 7.54 -37.49
CA GLY A 97 9.80 8.23 -37.55
C GLY A 97 8.59 7.30 -37.45
N ASN A 98 8.80 6.00 -37.19
CA ASN A 98 7.70 5.09 -36.90
C ASN A 98 7.24 5.29 -35.46
N VAL A 99 5.93 5.30 -35.25
CA VAL A 99 5.30 5.34 -33.93
C VAL A 99 4.08 4.42 -33.94
N ILE A 100 3.99 3.53 -32.96
CA ILE A 100 2.86 2.63 -32.73
C ILE A 100 2.34 2.75 -31.30
N HIS A 101 1.10 2.31 -31.07
CA HIS A 101 0.55 2.11 -29.73
C HIS A 101 0.46 0.62 -29.38
N LEU A 102 0.69 0.30 -28.11
CA LEU A 102 0.67 -1.05 -27.54
C LEU A 102 -0.53 -1.20 -26.59
N HIS A 103 -1.69 -0.74 -27.07
CA HIS A 103 -2.96 -0.66 -26.34
C HIS A 103 -2.93 0.26 -25.12
N GLU A 104 -4.07 0.31 -24.44
CA GLU A 104 -4.33 1.17 -23.29
C GLU A 104 -4.31 0.41 -21.96
N ARG A 105 -4.10 1.16 -20.88
CA ARG A 105 -4.22 0.74 -19.50
C ARG A 105 -5.24 1.62 -18.79
N ASP A 106 -5.98 1.04 -17.86
CA ASP A 106 -6.80 1.80 -16.91
C ASP A 106 -6.07 1.88 -15.58
N CYS A 107 -5.79 3.11 -15.14
CA CYS A 107 -5.12 3.44 -13.90
C CYS A 107 -6.03 4.25 -12.97
N SER A 108 -7.35 4.11 -13.13
CA SER A 108 -8.35 4.86 -12.35
C SER A 108 -8.30 4.51 -10.87
N ILE A 109 -7.86 3.31 -10.49
CA ILE A 109 -7.73 2.95 -9.07
C ILE A 109 -6.47 3.58 -8.49
N GLN A 110 -6.65 4.80 -7.95
CA GLN A 110 -5.60 5.62 -7.38
C GLN A 110 -6.03 6.27 -6.06
N ARG A 111 -5.06 6.56 -5.20
CA ARG A 111 -5.24 7.29 -3.93
C ARG A 111 -4.40 8.55 -3.97
N ARG A 112 -5.03 9.73 -3.87
CA ARG A 112 -4.32 11.04 -3.92
C ARG A 112 -3.31 11.13 -5.07
N HIS A 113 -3.72 10.71 -6.27
CA HIS A 113 -2.89 10.64 -7.49
C HIS A 113 -1.77 9.58 -7.50
N GLN A 114 -1.66 8.73 -6.48
CA GLN A 114 -0.80 7.54 -6.48
C GLN A 114 -1.59 6.35 -7.04
N LYS A 115 -1.15 5.77 -8.16
CA LYS A 115 -1.77 4.58 -8.77
C LYS A 115 -1.56 3.36 -7.85
N ILE A 116 -2.61 2.54 -7.70
CA ILE A 116 -2.65 1.41 -6.74
C ILE A 116 -2.86 0.08 -7.46
N ILE A 117 -3.87 0.00 -8.33
CA ILE A 117 -4.12 -1.14 -9.21
C ILE A 117 -4.32 -0.63 -10.63
N GLU A 118 -3.60 -1.23 -11.55
CA GLU A 118 -3.67 -0.96 -12.98
C GLU A 118 -4.17 -2.20 -13.72
N GLU A 119 -4.86 -1.99 -14.83
CA GLU A 119 -5.33 -3.10 -15.65
C GLU A 119 -5.21 -2.81 -17.15
N ALA A 120 -4.96 -3.86 -17.94
CA ALA A 120 -4.86 -3.77 -19.39
C ALA A 120 -5.52 -5.01 -20.03
N PRO A 121 -6.36 -4.85 -21.07
CA PRO A 121 -6.90 -3.58 -21.58
C PRO A 121 -7.87 -2.92 -20.59
N ALA A 122 -8.25 -1.67 -20.86
CA ALA A 122 -9.21 -0.97 -20.01
C ALA A 122 -10.62 -1.60 -20.12
N PRO A 123 -11.33 -1.85 -18.99
CA PRO A 123 -12.61 -2.54 -19.00
C PRO A 123 -13.73 -1.70 -19.61
N ASN A 124 -14.77 -2.35 -20.12
CA ASN A 124 -15.98 -1.68 -20.64
C ASN A 124 -15.71 -0.65 -21.77
N ILE A 125 -14.65 -0.85 -22.55
CA ILE A 125 -14.30 -0.02 -23.72
C ILE A 125 -14.42 -0.82 -25.01
N ASN A 126 -15.21 -0.31 -25.96
CA ASN A 126 -15.39 -0.93 -27.27
C ASN A 126 -14.16 -0.72 -28.19
N SER A 127 -14.10 -1.46 -29.29
CA SER A 127 -12.96 -1.45 -30.21
C SER A 127 -12.77 -0.12 -30.96
N GLU A 128 -13.86 0.57 -31.29
CA GLU A 128 -13.83 1.85 -32.01
C GLU A 128 -13.23 2.96 -31.13
N PHE A 129 -13.70 3.09 -29.90
CA PHE A 129 -13.15 4.01 -28.92
C PHE A 129 -11.67 3.76 -28.69
N ARG A 130 -11.28 2.49 -28.50
CA ARG A 130 -9.88 2.08 -28.33
C ARG A 130 -9.02 2.45 -29.53
N PHE A 131 -9.53 2.27 -30.74
CA PHE A 131 -8.85 2.66 -31.97
C PHE A 131 -8.62 4.18 -32.01
N HIS A 132 -9.66 4.98 -31.74
CA HIS A 132 -9.54 6.44 -31.72
C HIS A 132 -8.55 6.93 -30.65
N LEU A 133 -8.64 6.39 -29.44
CA LEU A 133 -7.71 6.69 -28.34
C LEU A 133 -6.26 6.38 -28.73
N GLY A 134 -6.02 5.19 -29.30
CA GLY A 134 -4.70 4.77 -29.77
C GLY A 134 -4.15 5.66 -30.89
N GLN A 135 -4.99 6.02 -31.87
CA GLN A 135 -4.59 6.94 -32.95
C GLN A 135 -4.29 8.35 -32.43
N SER A 136 -5.06 8.87 -31.49
CA SER A 136 -4.79 10.16 -30.86
C SER A 136 -3.44 10.14 -30.12
N ALA A 137 -3.11 9.05 -29.43
CA ALA A 137 -1.81 8.90 -28.76
C ALA A 137 -0.64 8.87 -29.76
N VAL A 138 -0.79 8.13 -30.87
CA VAL A 138 0.22 8.09 -31.94
C VAL A 138 0.39 9.47 -32.59
N SER A 139 -0.70 10.20 -32.84
CA SER A 139 -0.65 11.56 -33.38
C SER A 139 0.04 12.54 -32.42
N ALA A 140 -0.22 12.45 -31.11
CA ALA A 140 0.45 13.24 -30.09
C ALA A 140 1.97 13.01 -30.11
N ALA A 141 2.38 11.74 -30.16
CA ALA A 141 3.78 11.32 -30.18
C ALA A 141 4.51 11.75 -31.47
N LYS A 142 3.87 11.60 -32.64
CA LYS A 142 4.42 12.05 -33.92
C LYS A 142 4.60 13.57 -33.96
N ALA A 143 3.67 14.33 -33.39
CA ALA A 143 3.75 15.79 -33.37
C ALA A 143 4.98 16.33 -32.64
N VAL A 144 5.54 15.57 -31.70
CA VAL A 144 6.76 15.94 -30.95
C VAL A 144 7.99 15.14 -31.38
N ASN A 145 7.92 14.39 -32.48
CA ASN A 145 8.97 13.50 -32.98
C ASN A 145 9.50 12.54 -31.89
N TYR A 146 8.58 11.94 -31.14
CA TYR A 146 8.94 11.07 -30.01
C TYR A 146 9.55 9.74 -30.45
N TYR A 147 10.53 9.25 -29.70
CA TYR A 147 11.12 7.91 -29.85
C TYR A 147 11.37 7.28 -28.47
N SER A 148 11.57 5.97 -28.42
CA SER A 148 11.55 5.13 -27.21
C SER A 148 10.13 4.91 -26.67
N ALA A 149 10.02 4.25 -25.51
CA ALA A 149 8.77 4.06 -24.79
C ALA A 149 8.26 5.38 -24.22
N GLY A 150 6.96 5.61 -24.31
CA GLY A 150 6.29 6.73 -23.66
C GLY A 150 4.83 6.39 -23.41
N THR A 151 4.15 7.22 -22.63
CA THR A 151 2.74 7.01 -22.33
C THR A 151 1.98 8.31 -22.52
N VAL A 152 0.86 8.26 -23.23
CA VAL A 152 -0.06 9.39 -23.37
C VAL A 152 -1.22 9.16 -22.43
N GLU A 153 -1.41 10.05 -21.47
CA GLU A 153 -2.45 9.95 -20.44
C GLU A 153 -3.69 10.72 -20.87
N PHE A 154 -4.85 10.08 -20.75
CA PHE A 154 -6.15 10.64 -21.05
C PHE A 154 -7.07 10.58 -19.83
N ILE A 155 -7.93 11.58 -19.73
CA ILE A 155 -9.10 11.56 -18.86
C ILE A 155 -10.32 11.24 -19.71
N VAL A 156 -11.04 10.19 -19.34
CA VAL A 156 -12.26 9.75 -20.04
C VAL A 156 -13.45 10.11 -19.17
N ASP A 157 -14.35 10.93 -19.71
CA ASP A 157 -15.62 11.26 -19.07
C ASP A 157 -16.64 10.16 -19.33
N THR A 158 -16.96 9.38 -18.32
CA THR A 158 -17.91 8.27 -18.44
C THR A 158 -19.35 8.71 -18.70
N ILE A 159 -19.68 10.00 -18.49
CA ILE A 159 -21.02 10.55 -18.74
C ILE A 159 -21.20 10.87 -20.22
N SER A 160 -20.28 11.63 -20.80
CA SER A 160 -20.32 12.00 -22.23
C SER A 160 -19.81 10.88 -23.14
N GLY A 161 -18.93 10.01 -22.64
CA GLY A 161 -18.21 9.02 -23.44
C GLY A 161 -17.01 9.60 -24.20
N GLU A 162 -16.64 10.85 -23.93
CA GLU A 162 -15.53 11.54 -24.57
C GLU A 162 -14.22 11.35 -23.78
N PHE A 163 -13.09 11.49 -24.47
CA PHE A 163 -11.76 11.47 -23.86
C PHE A 163 -10.99 12.74 -24.17
N TYR A 164 -10.12 13.13 -23.24
CA TYR A 164 -9.31 14.34 -23.36
C TYR A 164 -7.88 14.06 -22.93
N PHE A 165 -6.92 14.61 -23.64
CA PHE A 165 -5.50 14.53 -23.30
C PHE A 165 -5.22 15.27 -21.99
N MET A 166 -4.47 14.62 -21.10
CA MET A 166 -3.95 15.22 -19.88
C MET A 166 -2.49 15.62 -20.04
N GLU A 167 -1.64 14.65 -20.28
CA GLU A 167 -0.20 14.83 -20.43
C GLU A 167 0.43 13.66 -21.18
N MET A 168 1.72 13.81 -21.49
CA MET A 168 2.52 12.75 -22.08
C MET A 168 3.75 12.54 -21.21
N ASN A 169 3.88 11.34 -20.67
CA ASN A 169 5.01 10.93 -19.85
C ASN A 169 6.09 10.33 -20.75
N THR A 170 7.23 11.04 -20.85
CA THR A 170 8.34 10.74 -21.77
C THR A 170 9.33 9.73 -21.20
N ARG A 171 8.80 8.66 -20.62
CA ARG A 171 9.55 7.56 -20.00
C ARG A 171 8.73 6.27 -20.04
N LEU A 172 9.38 5.16 -19.74
CA LEU A 172 8.68 3.92 -19.42
C LEU A 172 7.85 4.14 -18.14
N GLN A 173 6.59 3.72 -18.16
CA GLN A 173 5.72 3.77 -16.98
C GLN A 173 6.00 2.61 -16.03
N VAL A 174 5.67 2.79 -14.76
CA VAL A 174 5.90 1.78 -13.72
C VAL A 174 5.09 0.52 -14.04
N GLU A 175 3.85 0.73 -14.47
CA GLU A 175 2.80 -0.22 -14.85
C GLU A 175 2.92 -0.75 -16.29
N HIS A 176 4.09 -0.61 -16.93
CA HIS A 176 4.32 -1.22 -18.24
C HIS A 176 4.14 -2.76 -18.27
N PRO A 177 4.35 -3.54 -17.18
CA PRO A 177 4.17 -4.99 -17.22
C PRO A 177 2.77 -5.45 -17.62
N VAL A 178 1.69 -4.72 -17.27
CA VAL A 178 0.34 -5.13 -17.73
C VAL A 178 0.22 -5.04 -19.25
N THR A 179 0.90 -4.08 -19.88
CA THR A 179 1.00 -4.00 -21.34
C THR A 179 1.82 -5.16 -21.89
N GLU A 180 2.98 -5.47 -21.29
CA GLU A 180 3.80 -6.60 -21.71
C GLU A 180 3.06 -7.94 -21.65
N MET A 181 2.24 -8.15 -20.61
CA MET A 181 1.50 -9.40 -20.43
C MET A 181 0.40 -9.61 -21.48
N ILE A 182 -0.20 -8.55 -22.03
CA ILE A 182 -1.25 -8.67 -23.07
C ILE A 182 -0.70 -8.62 -24.50
N VAL A 183 0.49 -8.03 -24.70
CA VAL A 183 1.15 -7.89 -26.01
C VAL A 183 2.22 -8.97 -26.23
N GLY A 184 2.79 -9.53 -25.16
CA GLY A 184 3.87 -10.52 -25.24
C GLY A 184 5.18 -9.95 -25.79
N GLN A 185 5.51 -8.71 -25.45
CA GLN A 185 6.71 -8.00 -25.88
C GLN A 185 7.45 -7.44 -24.66
N ASP A 186 8.78 -7.43 -24.72
CA ASP A 186 9.64 -6.78 -23.72
C ASP A 186 9.91 -5.33 -24.16
N LEU A 187 9.33 -4.38 -23.43
CA LEU A 187 9.43 -2.96 -23.75
C LEU A 187 10.81 -2.41 -23.44
N VAL A 188 11.48 -2.94 -22.41
CA VAL A 188 12.85 -2.54 -22.06
C VAL A 188 13.82 -2.99 -23.15
N GLU A 189 13.65 -4.20 -23.68
CA GLU A 189 14.40 -4.70 -24.84
C GLU A 189 14.21 -3.76 -26.05
N TRP A 190 12.96 -3.39 -26.36
CA TRP A 190 12.67 -2.47 -27.45
C TRP A 190 13.32 -1.09 -27.24
N GLN A 191 13.40 -0.61 -25.99
CA GLN A 191 14.06 0.67 -25.69
C GLN A 191 15.55 0.61 -26.04
N VAL A 192 16.22 -0.50 -25.72
CA VAL A 192 17.64 -0.73 -26.04
C VAL A 192 17.86 -0.82 -27.56
N ARG A 193 17.00 -1.57 -28.27
CA ARG A 193 17.05 -1.70 -29.74
C ARG A 193 16.88 -0.35 -30.44
N VAL A 194 15.84 0.39 -30.10
CA VAL A 194 15.57 1.73 -30.67
C VAL A 194 16.68 2.72 -30.30
N ALA A 195 17.19 2.69 -29.07
CA ALA A 195 18.32 3.52 -28.67
C ALA A 195 19.56 3.25 -29.56
N SER A 196 19.77 1.99 -29.94
CA SER A 196 20.81 1.52 -30.87
C SER A 196 20.54 1.86 -32.34
N GLY A 197 19.39 2.48 -32.65
CA GLY A 197 19.02 2.89 -34.01
C GLY A 197 18.30 1.81 -34.82
N GLU A 198 17.90 0.69 -34.20
CA GLU A 198 17.04 -0.30 -34.86
C GLU A 198 15.61 0.27 -35.07
N PRO A 199 14.91 -0.16 -36.13
CA PRO A 199 13.49 0.14 -36.31
C PRO A 199 12.62 -0.65 -35.33
N LEU A 200 11.36 -0.25 -35.17
CA LEU A 200 10.38 -1.03 -34.42
C LEU A 200 10.21 -2.44 -35.01
N PRO A 201 10.14 -3.49 -34.19
CA PRO A 201 10.04 -4.87 -34.68
C PRO A 201 8.63 -5.23 -35.18
N LEU A 202 7.60 -4.46 -34.80
CA LEU A 202 6.22 -4.67 -35.20
C LEU A 202 5.64 -3.40 -35.83
N SER A 203 4.74 -3.60 -36.80
CA SER A 203 3.83 -2.55 -37.27
C SER A 203 2.53 -2.53 -36.44
N GLN A 204 1.75 -1.46 -36.53
CA GLN A 204 0.53 -1.29 -35.72
C GLN A 204 -0.47 -2.44 -35.87
N SER A 205 -0.61 -3.02 -37.06
CA SER A 205 -1.53 -4.14 -37.32
C SER A 205 -1.03 -5.49 -36.80
N GLN A 206 0.25 -5.58 -36.42
CA GLN A 206 0.87 -6.78 -35.88
C GLN A 206 0.89 -6.78 -34.35
N VAL A 207 0.52 -5.68 -33.69
CA VAL A 207 0.44 -5.60 -32.23
C VAL A 207 -0.69 -6.51 -31.75
N PRO A 208 -0.38 -7.59 -31.01
CA PRO A 208 -1.41 -8.49 -30.50
C PRO A 208 -2.11 -7.91 -29.27
N LEU A 209 -3.36 -8.33 -29.07
CA LEU A 209 -4.13 -8.10 -27.85
C LEU A 209 -4.66 -9.45 -27.37
N SER A 210 -4.06 -10.00 -26.31
CA SER A 210 -4.45 -11.30 -25.77
C SER A 210 -4.69 -11.27 -24.27
N GLY A 211 -5.86 -11.74 -23.86
CA GLY A 211 -6.26 -11.84 -22.45
C GLY A 211 -6.41 -10.49 -21.76
N HIS A 212 -6.19 -10.51 -20.45
CA HIS A 212 -6.31 -9.37 -19.55
C HIS A 212 -5.26 -9.49 -18.45
N ALA A 213 -4.67 -8.38 -18.06
CA ALA A 213 -3.70 -8.30 -16.99
C ALA A 213 -4.10 -7.29 -15.91
N PHE A 214 -3.76 -7.61 -14.67
CA PHE A 214 -3.80 -6.68 -13.54
C PHE A 214 -2.40 -6.53 -12.96
N GLU A 215 -2.07 -5.34 -12.50
CA GLU A 215 -0.92 -5.07 -11.65
C GLU A 215 -1.41 -4.46 -10.34
N ALA A 216 -0.87 -4.95 -9.22
CA ALA A 216 -1.07 -4.36 -7.91
C ALA A 216 0.28 -3.90 -7.36
N ARG A 217 0.37 -2.64 -6.93
CA ARG A 217 1.56 -2.09 -6.31
C ARG A 217 1.58 -2.40 -4.82
N ILE A 218 2.53 -3.23 -4.41
CA ILE A 218 2.75 -3.59 -3.01
C ILE A 218 3.62 -2.52 -2.37
N TYR A 219 3.04 -1.76 -1.44
CA TYR A 219 3.69 -0.68 -0.72
C TYR A 219 3.89 -1.01 0.76
N ALA A 220 5.04 -0.60 1.29
CA ALA A 220 5.30 -0.47 2.71
C ALA A 220 4.57 0.76 3.26
N GLU A 221 3.27 0.61 3.56
CA GLU A 221 2.39 1.68 4.04
C GLU A 221 1.44 1.17 5.12
N ASN A 222 1.20 2.01 6.13
CA ASN A 222 0.20 1.78 7.17
C ASN A 222 -1.16 2.31 6.73
N VAL A 223 -2.00 1.44 6.18
CA VAL A 223 -3.34 1.78 5.67
C VAL A 223 -4.27 2.34 6.75
N PRO A 224 -4.44 1.71 7.94
CA PRO A 224 -5.29 2.26 9.01
C PRO A 224 -4.89 3.66 9.47
N LYS A 225 -3.59 3.98 9.46
CA LYS A 225 -3.07 5.32 9.79
C LYS A 225 -3.13 6.30 8.61
N GLY A 226 -3.87 5.98 7.55
CA GLY A 226 -4.06 6.88 6.39
C GLY A 226 -3.01 6.70 5.29
N PHE A 227 -2.49 5.49 5.13
CA PHE A 227 -1.40 5.11 4.21
C PHE A 227 -0.14 5.94 4.48
N LEU A 228 0.28 6.00 5.74
CA LEU A 228 1.57 6.57 6.07
C LEU A 228 2.66 5.60 5.61
N PRO A 229 3.66 6.04 4.84
CA PRO A 229 4.79 5.20 4.50
C PRO A 229 5.46 4.61 5.74
N ALA A 230 5.84 3.35 5.64
CA ALA A 230 6.46 2.59 6.69
C ALA A 230 7.91 2.28 6.33
N THR A 231 8.76 2.29 7.35
CA THR A 231 10.19 1.99 7.23
C THR A 231 10.56 0.90 8.22
N GLY A 232 11.46 0.00 7.84
CA GLY A 232 11.85 -1.11 8.70
C GLY A 232 12.52 -2.23 7.93
N VAL A 233 12.82 -3.32 8.64
CA VAL A 233 13.41 -4.52 8.07
C VAL A 233 12.30 -5.47 7.63
N LEU A 234 12.44 -6.05 6.44
CA LEU A 234 11.59 -7.13 5.95
C LEU A 234 12.02 -8.44 6.60
N HIS A 235 11.54 -8.70 7.83
CA HIS A 235 11.89 -9.91 8.58
C HIS A 235 11.34 -11.21 7.96
N HIS A 236 10.26 -11.11 7.19
CA HIS A 236 9.75 -12.18 6.34
C HIS A 236 9.32 -11.57 5.02
N TYR A 237 9.79 -12.13 3.92
CA TYR A 237 9.40 -11.68 2.59
C TYR A 237 9.28 -12.87 1.66
N SER A 238 8.04 -13.34 1.49
CA SER A 238 7.71 -14.46 0.62
C SER A 238 6.72 -14.01 -0.44
N PRO A 239 7.19 -13.49 -1.59
CA PRO A 239 6.33 -13.22 -2.74
C PRO A 239 5.75 -14.53 -3.30
N VAL A 240 4.70 -14.40 -4.12
CA VAL A 240 4.10 -15.55 -4.77
C VAL A 240 5.02 -16.18 -5.82
N ALA A 241 4.85 -17.48 -6.06
CA ALA A 241 5.60 -18.19 -7.09
C ALA A 241 5.32 -17.61 -8.48
N VAL A 242 6.40 -17.24 -9.18
CA VAL A 242 6.35 -16.74 -10.56
C VAL A 242 5.97 -17.88 -11.50
N THR A 243 5.03 -17.61 -12.41
CA THR A 243 4.57 -18.52 -13.45
C THR A 243 4.43 -17.76 -14.77
N SER A 244 4.06 -18.44 -15.86
CA SER A 244 3.75 -17.75 -17.13
C SER A 244 2.59 -16.76 -17.04
N SER A 245 1.78 -16.81 -15.98
CA SER A 245 0.63 -15.93 -15.79
C SER A 245 0.64 -15.13 -14.49
N VAL A 246 1.73 -15.23 -13.73
CA VAL A 246 1.98 -14.48 -12.48
C VAL A 246 3.43 -14.01 -12.51
N ARG A 247 3.63 -12.70 -12.58
CA ARG A 247 4.94 -12.05 -12.59
C ARG A 247 5.06 -11.20 -11.33
N VAL A 248 6.20 -11.28 -10.66
CA VAL A 248 6.53 -10.42 -9.53
C VAL A 248 7.79 -9.65 -9.89
N GLU A 249 7.70 -8.33 -9.89
CA GLU A 249 8.88 -7.46 -9.98
C GLU A 249 9.15 -6.86 -8.62
N THR A 250 10.33 -7.11 -8.08
CA THR A 250 10.72 -6.62 -6.76
C THR A 250 12.17 -6.16 -6.78
N GLY A 251 12.47 -5.16 -5.97
CA GLY A 251 13.83 -4.65 -5.75
C GLY A 251 14.34 -4.88 -4.33
N VAL A 252 13.69 -5.78 -3.58
CA VAL A 252 14.02 -6.10 -2.19
C VAL A 252 13.99 -7.61 -1.96
N GLU A 253 14.72 -8.07 -0.97
CA GLU A 253 14.73 -9.47 -0.50
C GLU A 253 14.44 -9.54 1.02
N GLU A 254 14.21 -10.75 1.53
CA GLU A 254 14.08 -10.96 2.98
C GLU A 254 15.37 -10.52 3.69
N GLY A 255 15.22 -9.74 4.76
CA GLY A 255 16.31 -9.12 5.52
C GLY A 255 16.67 -7.70 5.07
N ASP A 256 16.19 -7.23 3.92
CA ASP A 256 16.44 -5.85 3.48
C ASP A 256 15.73 -4.82 4.36
N THR A 257 16.29 -3.60 4.37
CA THR A 257 15.71 -2.45 5.05
C THR A 257 15.01 -1.52 4.06
N VAL A 258 13.70 -1.33 4.23
CA VAL A 258 12.94 -0.27 3.55
C VAL A 258 13.26 1.06 4.24
N SER A 259 14.11 1.85 3.59
CA SER A 259 14.53 3.15 4.10
C SER A 259 13.56 4.27 3.72
N MET A 260 13.59 5.36 4.48
CA MET A 260 12.81 6.57 4.19
C MET A 260 13.30 7.39 2.98
N HIS A 261 14.46 7.06 2.42
CA HIS A 261 15.09 7.84 1.34
C HIS A 261 14.55 7.50 -0.05
N TYR A 262 13.84 6.38 -0.18
CA TYR A 262 13.31 5.87 -1.44
C TYR A 262 11.79 5.69 -1.34
N ASP A 263 11.16 5.43 -2.49
CA ASP A 263 9.75 5.11 -2.61
C ASP A 263 9.39 3.83 -1.82
N PRO A 264 8.17 3.69 -1.25
CA PRO A 264 7.85 2.59 -0.35
C PRO A 264 7.42 1.34 -1.12
N MET A 265 7.46 1.36 -2.45
CA MET A 265 7.06 0.22 -3.28
C MET A 265 8.07 -0.91 -3.14
N ILE A 266 7.64 -2.02 -2.57
CA ILE A 266 8.48 -3.21 -2.38
C ILE A 266 8.33 -4.21 -3.53
N ALA A 267 7.16 -4.25 -4.17
CA ALA A 267 6.93 -5.12 -5.32
C ALA A 267 5.79 -4.64 -6.22
N LYS A 268 5.80 -5.13 -7.45
CA LYS A 268 4.66 -5.11 -8.37
C LYS A 268 4.22 -6.55 -8.60
N LEU A 269 2.99 -6.85 -8.25
CA LEU A 269 2.36 -8.14 -8.49
C LEU A 269 1.51 -8.04 -9.76
N VAL A 270 1.93 -8.73 -10.81
CA VAL A 270 1.28 -8.71 -12.11
C VAL A 270 0.69 -10.08 -12.40
N VAL A 271 -0.58 -10.14 -12.79
CA VAL A 271 -1.25 -11.39 -13.16
C VAL A 271 -1.91 -11.26 -14.51
N TRP A 272 -2.01 -12.37 -15.24
CA TRP A 272 -2.66 -12.44 -16.54
C TRP A 272 -3.68 -13.57 -16.60
N GLY A 273 -4.78 -13.38 -17.32
CA GLY A 273 -5.77 -14.41 -17.61
C GLY A 273 -6.40 -14.23 -18.99
N GLU A 274 -7.09 -15.26 -19.48
CA GLU A 274 -7.76 -15.23 -20.79
C GLU A 274 -8.85 -14.15 -20.90
N ASN A 275 -9.36 -13.71 -19.75
CA ASN A 275 -10.31 -12.61 -19.63
C ASN A 275 -10.13 -11.94 -18.26
N ARG A 276 -10.77 -10.77 -18.09
CA ARG A 276 -10.70 -9.98 -16.86
C ARG A 276 -11.08 -10.78 -15.61
N SER A 277 -12.14 -11.58 -15.66
CA SER A 277 -12.58 -12.38 -14.51
C SER A 277 -11.55 -13.44 -14.11
N ALA A 278 -10.94 -14.12 -15.08
CA ALA A 278 -9.87 -15.09 -14.83
C ALA A 278 -8.61 -14.43 -14.25
N ALA A 279 -8.23 -13.26 -14.77
CA ALA A 279 -7.12 -12.48 -14.23
C ALA A 279 -7.41 -12.00 -12.80
N LEU A 280 -8.65 -11.59 -12.51
CA LEU A 280 -9.05 -11.12 -11.19
C LEU A 280 -9.05 -12.23 -10.13
N ILE A 281 -9.49 -13.45 -10.49
CA ILE A 281 -9.39 -14.62 -9.61
C ILE A 281 -7.92 -14.89 -9.25
N LYS A 282 -7.02 -14.82 -10.24
CA LYS A 282 -5.58 -14.97 -9.99
C LYS A 282 -4.99 -13.84 -9.15
N LEU A 283 -5.44 -12.60 -9.34
CA LEU A 283 -5.01 -11.47 -8.52
C LEU A 283 -5.35 -11.71 -7.05
N LYS A 284 -6.60 -12.10 -6.77
CA LYS A 284 -7.09 -12.41 -5.42
C LYS A 284 -6.31 -13.56 -4.77
N ASP A 285 -6.11 -14.65 -5.51
CA ASP A 285 -5.34 -15.81 -5.05
C ASP A 285 -3.85 -15.49 -4.83
N SER A 286 -3.29 -14.60 -5.66
CA SER A 286 -1.90 -14.19 -5.51
C SER A 286 -1.72 -13.24 -4.32
N LEU A 287 -2.63 -12.28 -4.12
CA LEU A 287 -2.60 -11.38 -2.96
C LEU A 287 -2.74 -12.14 -1.64
N SER A 288 -3.58 -13.18 -1.57
CA SER A 288 -3.73 -13.99 -0.34
C SER A 288 -2.50 -14.82 0.01
N LYS A 289 -1.62 -15.07 -0.96
CA LYS A 289 -0.37 -15.83 -0.80
C LYS A 289 0.87 -14.94 -0.65
N PHE A 290 0.74 -13.62 -0.84
CA PHE A 290 1.85 -12.69 -0.72
C PHE A 290 2.08 -12.37 0.76
N GLN A 291 3.23 -12.78 1.31
CA GLN A 291 3.51 -12.67 2.74
C GLN A 291 4.64 -11.70 3.03
N VAL A 292 4.39 -10.74 3.92
CA VAL A 292 5.37 -9.75 4.39
C VAL A 292 5.23 -9.56 5.89
N ALA A 293 6.35 -9.62 6.63
CA ALA A 293 6.41 -9.25 8.04
C ALA A 293 7.61 -8.35 8.34
N GLY A 294 7.47 -7.54 9.39
CA GLY A 294 8.48 -6.58 9.85
C GLY A 294 8.06 -5.12 9.71
N LEU A 295 7.13 -4.84 8.80
CA LEU A 295 6.53 -3.52 8.59
C LEU A 295 5.09 -3.66 8.02
N PRO A 296 4.21 -2.67 8.23
CA PRO A 296 2.86 -2.69 7.68
C PRO A 296 2.89 -2.50 6.16
N THR A 297 1.96 -3.16 5.46
CA THR A 297 1.82 -3.10 4.01
C THR A 297 0.38 -2.83 3.59
N ASN A 298 0.18 -2.50 2.32
CA ASN A 298 -1.15 -2.32 1.73
C ASN A 298 -1.80 -3.61 1.19
N ILE A 299 -1.22 -4.80 1.42
CA ILE A 299 -1.68 -6.07 0.82
C ILE A 299 -3.14 -6.37 1.19
N ASP A 300 -3.52 -6.24 2.46
CA ASP A 300 -4.89 -6.48 2.91
C ASP A 300 -5.89 -5.50 2.28
N PHE A 301 -5.47 -4.24 2.08
CA PHE A 301 -6.27 -3.24 1.39
C PHE A 301 -6.46 -3.61 -0.08
N LEU A 302 -5.39 -4.02 -0.77
CA LEU A 302 -5.46 -4.49 -2.15
C LEU A 302 -6.39 -5.71 -2.28
N SER A 303 -6.32 -6.64 -1.32
CA SER A 303 -7.21 -7.80 -1.27
C SER A 303 -8.66 -7.39 -1.11
N LYS A 304 -8.99 -6.50 -0.17
CA LYS A 304 -10.36 -5.95 0.00
C LYS A 304 -10.87 -5.25 -1.24
N LEU A 305 -10.02 -4.45 -1.89
CA LEU A 305 -10.35 -3.73 -3.12
C LEU A 305 -10.63 -4.71 -4.27
N ALA A 306 -9.78 -5.71 -4.46
CA ALA A 306 -9.95 -6.74 -5.49
C ALA A 306 -11.25 -7.54 -5.31
N HIS A 307 -11.73 -7.72 -4.06
CA HIS A 307 -13.00 -8.37 -3.74
C HIS A 307 -14.22 -7.42 -3.77
N HIS A 308 -14.03 -6.13 -4.02
CA HIS A 308 -15.13 -5.18 -4.03
C HIS A 308 -16.00 -5.36 -5.28
N GLY A 309 -17.30 -5.54 -5.11
CA GLY A 309 -18.21 -5.87 -6.23
C GLY A 309 -18.26 -4.83 -7.36
N ALA A 310 -18.02 -3.55 -7.08
CA ALA A 310 -17.89 -2.52 -8.13
C ALA A 310 -16.61 -2.72 -8.97
N PHE A 311 -15.50 -3.12 -8.33
CA PHE A 311 -14.26 -3.41 -9.04
C PHE A 311 -14.40 -4.66 -9.92
N GLU A 312 -15.09 -5.70 -9.43
CA GLU A 312 -15.39 -6.90 -10.21
C GLU A 312 -16.17 -6.60 -11.50
N LYS A 313 -17.11 -5.64 -11.45
CA LYS A 313 -17.90 -5.20 -12.60
C LYS A 313 -17.16 -4.26 -13.56
N GLY A 314 -15.96 -3.81 -13.20
CA GLY A 314 -15.21 -2.82 -13.98
C GLY A 314 -15.80 -1.40 -13.88
N GLU A 315 -16.50 -1.10 -12.79
CA GLU A 315 -17.01 0.24 -12.46
C GLU A 315 -15.89 1.06 -11.79
N VAL A 316 -14.83 1.33 -12.55
CA VAL A 316 -13.62 2.03 -12.06
C VAL A 316 -13.70 3.53 -12.40
N GLU A 317 -13.37 4.38 -11.43
CA GLU A 317 -13.35 5.86 -11.51
C GLU A 317 -12.20 6.37 -10.62
N THR A 318 -11.64 7.56 -10.89
CA THR A 318 -10.46 8.05 -10.12
C THR A 318 -10.73 8.33 -8.64
N ASN A 319 -12.01 8.45 -8.26
CA ASN A 319 -12.46 8.65 -6.88
C ASN A 319 -12.95 7.34 -6.22
N PHE A 320 -12.72 6.17 -6.83
CA PHE A 320 -13.23 4.88 -6.36
C PHE A 320 -12.97 4.64 -4.87
N ILE A 321 -11.73 4.86 -4.42
CA ILE A 321 -11.34 4.63 -3.02
C ILE A 321 -12.07 5.58 -2.06
N GLU A 322 -12.27 6.84 -2.45
CA GLU A 322 -13.01 7.81 -1.62
C GLU A 322 -14.50 7.50 -1.60
N ARG A 323 -15.06 7.10 -2.75
CA ARG A 323 -16.47 6.73 -2.90
C ARG A 323 -16.85 5.50 -2.09
N TYR A 324 -15.95 4.52 -2.00
CA TYR A 324 -16.16 3.27 -1.29
C TYR A 324 -15.35 3.19 0.01
N LYS A 325 -15.01 4.35 0.60
CA LYS A 325 -14.19 4.42 1.81
C LYS A 325 -14.79 3.60 2.96
N ASP A 326 -16.08 3.72 3.22
CA ASP A 326 -16.70 2.99 4.33
C ASP A 326 -16.63 1.47 4.15
N SER A 327 -16.74 0.95 2.94
CA SER A 327 -16.62 -0.49 2.68
C SER A 327 -15.17 -0.98 2.65
N LEU A 328 -14.23 -0.18 2.14
CA LEU A 328 -12.82 -0.56 2.02
C LEU A 328 -12.05 -0.44 3.34
N PHE A 329 -12.39 0.55 4.17
CA PHE A 329 -11.73 0.81 5.45
C PHE A 329 -12.53 0.32 6.66
N SER A 330 -13.73 -0.23 6.47
CA SER A 330 -14.43 -0.88 7.58
C SER A 330 -13.57 -2.03 8.11
N SER A 331 -13.15 -1.90 9.36
CA SER A 331 -12.59 -2.98 10.13
C SER A 331 -13.71 -4.00 10.33
N GLY A 332 -13.77 -5.02 9.47
CA GLY A 332 -14.64 -6.18 9.66
C GLY A 332 -14.43 -6.89 11.00
N CYS A 333 -13.43 -6.47 11.78
CA CYS A 333 -12.99 -6.92 13.09
C CYS A 333 -14.07 -6.97 14.19
N ASN A 334 -15.19 -6.24 14.04
CA ASN A 334 -16.34 -6.33 14.98
C ASN A 334 -17.49 -7.23 14.47
N SER A 335 -17.31 -7.89 13.32
CA SER A 335 -18.23 -8.94 12.88
C SER A 335 -17.85 -10.28 13.52
N GLY A 336 -18.85 -11.08 13.90
CA GLY A 336 -18.62 -12.42 14.50
C GLY A 336 -17.59 -13.29 13.77
N PRO A 337 -17.60 -13.36 12.41
CA PRO A 337 -16.64 -14.16 11.66
C PRO A 337 -15.18 -13.70 11.74
N ALA A 338 -14.92 -12.38 11.78
CA ALA A 338 -13.54 -11.87 11.83
C ALA A 338 -12.89 -12.11 13.20
N LEU A 339 -13.67 -11.95 14.28
CA LEU A 339 -13.21 -12.26 15.63
C LEU A 339 -12.96 -13.77 15.79
N GLU A 340 -13.80 -14.62 15.17
CA GLU A 340 -13.58 -16.07 15.15
C GLU A 340 -12.29 -16.43 14.39
N ALA A 341 -12.06 -15.83 13.22
CA ALA A 341 -10.83 -16.03 12.44
C ALA A 341 -9.58 -15.60 13.22
N TYR A 342 -9.63 -14.45 13.90
CA TYR A 342 -8.55 -13.94 14.74
C TYR A 342 -8.21 -14.89 15.90
N ARG A 343 -9.22 -15.34 16.65
CA ARG A 343 -9.04 -16.31 17.74
C ARG A 343 -8.53 -17.66 17.24
N ARG A 344 -9.09 -18.15 16.13
CA ARG A 344 -8.63 -19.38 15.47
C ARG A 344 -7.16 -19.25 15.05
N GLY A 345 -6.76 -18.09 14.51
CA GLY A 345 -5.38 -17.76 14.20
C GLY A 345 -4.47 -17.82 15.44
N ALA A 346 -4.88 -17.24 16.57
CA ALA A 346 -4.13 -17.30 17.82
C ALA A 346 -3.94 -18.74 18.32
N LEU A 347 -5.00 -19.56 18.29
CA LEU A 347 -4.98 -20.97 18.70
C LEU A 347 -4.05 -21.81 17.81
N ILE A 348 -4.12 -21.63 16.49
CA ILE A 348 -3.25 -22.32 15.53
C ILE A 348 -1.80 -21.86 15.70
N ALA A 349 -1.55 -20.56 15.87
CA ALA A 349 -0.21 -20.04 16.10
C ALA A 349 0.42 -20.66 17.35
N ALA A 350 -0.32 -20.72 18.46
CA ALA A 350 0.14 -21.35 19.70
C ALA A 350 0.48 -22.84 19.50
N ALA A 351 -0.36 -23.59 18.78
CA ALA A 351 -0.09 -25.00 18.46
C ALA A 351 1.18 -25.16 17.61
N CYS A 352 1.36 -24.33 16.57
CA CYS A 352 2.55 -24.34 15.71
C CYS A 352 3.83 -23.99 16.48
N ILE A 353 3.80 -22.99 17.36
CA ILE A 353 4.91 -22.60 18.22
C ILE A 353 5.30 -23.78 19.13
N CYS A 354 4.32 -24.41 19.79
CA CYS A 354 4.55 -25.58 20.63
C CYS A 354 5.16 -26.73 19.82
N ASN A 355 4.59 -27.05 18.66
CA ASN A 355 5.10 -28.12 17.80
C ASN A 355 6.57 -27.89 17.38
N ARG A 356 6.93 -26.66 17.01
CA ARG A 356 8.31 -26.33 16.61
C ARG A 356 9.29 -26.44 17.78
N GLU A 357 8.91 -25.98 18.96
CA GLU A 357 9.77 -26.08 20.15
C GLU A 357 10.00 -27.54 20.55
N LEU A 358 8.97 -28.39 20.50
CA LEU A 358 9.13 -29.84 20.69
C LEU A 358 10.11 -30.45 19.68
N ALA A 359 10.02 -30.04 18.41
CA ALA A 359 10.92 -30.52 17.36
C ALA A 359 12.38 -30.05 17.62
N ALA A 360 12.57 -28.81 18.07
CA ALA A 360 13.88 -28.28 18.43
C ALA A 360 14.50 -29.02 19.63
N SER A 361 13.72 -29.30 20.68
CA SER A 361 14.15 -30.09 21.84
C SER A 361 14.53 -31.54 21.48
N ARG A 362 13.80 -32.17 20.56
CA ARG A 362 14.15 -33.52 20.06
C ARG A 362 15.50 -33.54 19.35
N ASN A 363 15.82 -32.48 18.62
CA ASN A 363 17.09 -32.37 17.89
C ASN A 363 18.28 -32.01 18.79
N SER A 364 18.06 -31.45 19.99
CA SER A 364 19.11 -31.11 20.96
C SER A 364 19.42 -32.22 21.97
N ALA A 365 18.67 -33.32 21.95
CA ALA A 365 18.85 -34.45 22.87
C ALA A 365 20.16 -35.23 22.58
N PRO A 366 21.00 -35.52 23.59
CA PRO A 366 22.20 -36.35 23.41
C PRO A 366 21.87 -37.76 22.89
N GLU A 367 22.66 -38.27 21.95
CA GLU A 367 22.50 -39.63 21.43
C GLU A 367 22.51 -40.66 22.58
N GLY A 368 21.44 -41.45 22.69
CA GLY A 368 21.33 -42.55 23.65
C GLY A 368 20.57 -42.26 24.95
N MET A 369 20.10 -41.03 25.21
CA MET A 369 19.29 -40.67 26.38
C MET A 369 17.82 -40.34 26.05
N PHE A 370 17.19 -41.09 25.15
CA PHE A 370 15.84 -40.78 24.63
C PHE A 370 14.72 -40.73 25.69
N LEU A 371 14.83 -41.44 26.83
CA LEU A 371 13.71 -41.56 27.80
C LEU A 371 13.59 -40.37 28.77
N TRP A 372 14.70 -39.71 29.09
CA TRP A 372 14.74 -38.59 30.05
C TRP A 372 14.64 -37.22 29.37
N TYR A 373 14.81 -37.19 28.05
CA TYR A 373 14.74 -36.00 27.20
C TYR A 373 13.54 -36.04 26.23
N VAL A 374 12.53 -36.86 26.53
CA VAL A 374 11.25 -36.79 25.80
C VAL A 374 10.63 -35.42 26.07
N ASP A 375 10.35 -34.67 25.02
CA ASP A 375 9.63 -33.40 25.09
C ASP A 375 8.22 -33.58 24.47
N PRO A 376 7.14 -33.28 25.22
CA PRO A 376 7.15 -32.85 26.62
C PRO A 376 7.50 -34.01 27.58
N PRO A 377 8.07 -33.70 28.77
CA PRO A 377 8.51 -34.71 29.72
C PRO A 377 7.35 -35.59 30.19
N PHE A 378 7.51 -36.91 30.04
CA PHE A 378 6.48 -37.86 30.40
C PHE A 378 6.12 -37.77 31.88
N ARG A 379 4.81 -37.77 32.17
CA ARG A 379 4.24 -37.80 33.52
C ARG A 379 3.06 -38.77 33.52
N VAL A 380 3.08 -39.70 34.47
CA VAL A 380 1.98 -40.68 34.63
C VAL A 380 0.71 -39.92 35.05
N HIS A 381 -0.40 -40.15 34.37
CA HIS A 381 -1.71 -39.50 34.59
C HIS A 381 -1.76 -37.98 34.38
N HIS A 382 -0.78 -37.39 33.68
CA HIS A 382 -0.78 -35.97 33.39
C HIS A 382 -0.43 -35.72 31.92
N LEU A 383 -1.25 -34.90 31.25
CA LEU A 383 -0.92 -34.39 29.92
C LEU A 383 -0.09 -33.12 30.11
N ALA A 384 0.97 -32.98 29.33
CA ALA A 384 1.77 -31.78 29.38
C ALA A 384 0.94 -30.60 28.89
N HIS A 385 0.99 -29.52 29.64
CA HIS A 385 0.19 -28.33 29.41
C HIS A 385 1.13 -27.11 29.36
N ARG A 386 0.90 -26.24 28.37
CA ARG A 386 1.66 -25.01 28.16
C ARG A 386 0.72 -23.84 27.93
N THR A 387 1.00 -22.72 28.58
CA THR A 387 0.31 -21.45 28.32
C THR A 387 1.15 -20.60 27.38
N VAL A 388 0.54 -20.11 26.31
CA VAL A 388 1.12 -19.13 25.38
C VAL A 388 0.34 -17.84 25.52
N GLU A 389 1.01 -16.78 25.97
CA GLU A 389 0.43 -15.44 26.04
C GLU A 389 0.70 -14.69 24.73
N LEU A 390 -0.36 -14.26 24.07
CA LEU A 390 -0.31 -13.52 22.80
C LEU A 390 -1.01 -12.17 22.97
N GLU A 391 -0.29 -11.08 22.76
CA GLU A 391 -0.86 -9.74 22.65
C GLU A 391 -1.25 -9.47 21.21
N GLY A 392 -2.50 -9.06 20.98
CA GLY A 392 -2.99 -8.63 19.67
C GLY A 392 -2.63 -7.20 19.33
N ASP A 393 -2.61 -6.86 18.04
CA ASP A 393 -2.56 -5.46 17.61
C ASP A 393 -3.87 -4.70 17.88
N ASP A 394 -3.74 -3.40 18.17
CA ASP A 394 -4.82 -2.46 18.53
C ASP A 394 -5.89 -2.20 17.44
N GLU A 395 -5.86 -2.91 16.31
CA GLU A 395 -6.87 -2.77 15.23
C GLU A 395 -8.29 -3.21 15.64
N PHE A 396 -8.46 -3.74 16.86
CA PHE A 396 -9.73 -4.15 17.47
C PHE A 396 -10.34 -3.13 18.44
N GLY A 397 -9.87 -1.89 18.48
CA GLY A 397 -10.57 -0.74 19.07
C GLY A 397 -10.68 -0.68 20.61
N ASP A 398 -10.13 0.40 21.17
CA ASP A 398 -10.49 1.17 22.37
C ASP A 398 -10.69 0.49 23.74
N THR A 399 -10.41 -0.80 23.88
CA THR A 399 -10.27 -1.47 25.18
C THR A 399 -8.95 -2.21 25.18
N GLY A 400 -8.02 -1.75 26.02
CA GLY A 400 -6.57 -2.00 25.92
C GLY A 400 -6.13 -3.44 25.71
N SER A 401 -4.90 -3.59 25.20
CA SER A 401 -4.12 -4.83 25.02
C SER A 401 -4.86 -6.09 25.47
N LYS A 402 -5.63 -6.71 24.57
CA LYS A 402 -6.30 -7.98 24.85
C LYS A 402 -5.28 -9.10 24.76
N PHE A 403 -4.56 -9.30 25.85
CA PHE A 403 -3.76 -10.50 26.06
C PHE A 403 -4.66 -11.73 25.91
N LEU A 404 -4.33 -12.58 24.95
CA LEU A 404 -4.94 -13.88 24.73
C LEU A 404 -4.07 -14.94 25.38
N ASN A 405 -4.56 -15.50 26.49
CA ASN A 405 -3.92 -16.63 27.13
C ASN A 405 -4.46 -17.91 26.50
N VAL A 406 -3.62 -18.54 25.68
CA VAL A 406 -3.92 -19.79 25.00
C VAL A 406 -3.31 -20.94 25.77
N SER A 407 -4.17 -21.84 26.25
CA SER A 407 -3.82 -23.10 26.86
C SER A 407 -3.61 -24.15 25.76
N VAL A 408 -2.43 -24.76 25.70
CA VAL A 408 -2.06 -25.82 24.76
C VAL A 408 -1.76 -27.10 25.56
N THR A 409 -2.60 -28.12 25.39
CA THR A 409 -2.40 -29.44 26.01
C THR A 409 -1.92 -30.43 24.96
N HIS A 410 -0.77 -31.05 25.23
CA HIS A 410 -0.14 -31.99 24.32
C HIS A 410 -0.85 -33.34 24.36
N LEU A 411 -1.34 -33.80 23.21
CA LEU A 411 -1.89 -35.13 23.01
C LEU A 411 -0.83 -36.04 22.34
N ALA A 412 -1.26 -37.17 21.78
CA ALA A 412 -0.38 -38.08 21.05
C ALA A 412 -0.15 -37.62 19.59
N GLU A 413 0.98 -38.00 19.00
CA GLU A 413 1.22 -37.96 17.54
C GLU A 413 1.13 -36.56 16.87
N GLY A 414 1.54 -35.48 17.57
CA GLY A 414 1.52 -34.13 17.00
C GLY A 414 0.14 -33.44 17.06
N LYS A 415 -0.77 -34.01 17.86
CA LYS A 415 -2.07 -33.43 18.18
C LYS A 415 -2.00 -32.59 19.45
N PHE A 416 -2.74 -31.51 19.43
CA PHE A 416 -2.84 -30.54 20.52
C PHE A 416 -4.32 -30.25 20.80
N LEU A 417 -4.68 -30.20 22.07
CA LEU A 417 -5.94 -29.59 22.49
C LEU A 417 -5.63 -28.14 22.86
N VAL A 418 -6.18 -27.20 22.09
CA VAL A 418 -5.96 -25.76 22.32
C VAL A 418 -7.25 -25.09 22.76
N GLU A 419 -7.16 -24.27 23.80
CA GLU A 419 -8.32 -23.59 24.39
C GLU A 419 -7.93 -22.18 24.85
N THR A 420 -8.88 -21.26 24.78
CA THR A 420 -8.75 -19.93 25.39
C THR A 420 -9.34 -19.96 26.79
N GLY A 421 -8.79 -19.20 27.74
CA GLY A 421 -9.36 -19.07 29.09
C GLY A 421 -10.79 -18.49 29.17
N GLU A 422 -11.41 -18.14 28.04
CA GLU A 422 -12.78 -17.66 27.96
C GLU A 422 -13.76 -18.79 27.66
N SER A 423 -14.73 -19.03 28.56
CA SER A 423 -15.70 -20.15 28.52
C SER A 423 -16.64 -20.19 27.30
N ILE A 424 -16.60 -19.19 26.41
CA ILE A 424 -17.55 -19.03 25.30
C ILE A 424 -17.09 -19.80 24.05
N PHE A 425 -15.80 -20.14 23.95
CA PHE A 425 -15.25 -20.80 22.77
C PHE A 425 -14.85 -22.25 23.09
N PRO A 426 -15.23 -23.22 22.25
CA PRO A 426 -14.90 -24.61 22.48
C PRO A 426 -13.40 -24.84 22.33
N SER A 427 -12.88 -25.78 23.10
CA SER A 427 -11.54 -26.32 22.87
C SER A 427 -11.46 -26.95 21.48
N LEU A 428 -10.31 -26.78 20.82
CA LEU A 428 -10.07 -27.23 19.45
C LEU A 428 -8.98 -28.30 19.48
N GLU A 429 -9.27 -29.46 18.89
CA GLU A 429 -8.24 -30.44 18.57
C GLU A 429 -7.57 -30.03 17.26
N VAL A 430 -6.25 -29.84 17.32
CA VAL A 430 -5.42 -29.36 16.23
C VAL A 430 -4.28 -30.35 16.02
N GLU A 431 -4.18 -30.93 14.83
CA GLU A 431 -3.03 -31.74 14.42
C GLU A 431 -2.08 -30.86 13.61
N VAL A 432 -0.82 -30.75 14.03
CA VAL A 432 0.17 -29.91 13.37
C VAL A 432 1.27 -30.77 12.78
N GLN A 433 1.47 -30.65 11.47
CA GLN A 433 2.60 -31.23 10.77
C GLN A 433 3.46 -30.10 10.19
N GLN A 434 4.70 -29.99 10.66
CA GLN A 434 5.64 -29.01 10.15
C GLN A 434 6.12 -29.39 8.74
N LEU A 435 6.08 -28.41 7.84
CA LEU A 435 6.71 -28.44 6.51
C LEU A 435 8.02 -27.63 6.57
N SER A 436 8.61 -27.31 5.41
CA SER A 436 9.80 -26.46 5.33
C SER A 436 9.48 -24.96 5.50
N ASN A 437 10.46 -24.20 6.00
CA ASN A 437 10.49 -22.73 6.00
C ASN A 437 9.29 -22.06 6.70
N GLY A 438 8.94 -22.51 7.92
CA GLY A 438 7.85 -21.91 8.68
C GLY A 438 6.45 -22.22 8.15
N ASN A 439 6.30 -23.13 7.19
CA ASN A 439 5.00 -23.61 6.74
C ASN A 439 4.57 -24.87 7.52
N TYR A 440 3.28 -25.03 7.71
CA TYR A 440 2.65 -26.12 8.46
C TYR A 440 1.42 -26.60 7.71
N THR A 441 1.17 -27.91 7.74
CA THR A 441 -0.17 -28.46 7.49
C THR A 441 -0.86 -28.61 8.83
N VAL A 442 -2.02 -27.99 8.96
CA VAL A 442 -2.80 -27.97 10.20
C VAL A 442 -4.17 -28.58 9.92
N ASP A 443 -4.52 -29.62 10.67
CA ASP A 443 -5.87 -30.20 10.67
C ASP A 443 -6.63 -29.65 11.88
N VAL A 444 -7.74 -28.95 11.63
CA VAL A 444 -8.62 -28.40 12.67
C VAL A 444 -10.00 -29.03 12.51
N GLY A 445 -10.34 -29.97 13.39
CA GLY A 445 -11.64 -30.64 13.36
C GLY A 445 -11.93 -31.42 12.07
N GLY A 446 -10.91 -32.00 11.43
CA GLY A 446 -11.01 -32.76 10.18
C GLY A 446 -10.80 -31.94 8.90
N VAL A 447 -10.56 -30.63 9.02
CA VAL A 447 -10.28 -29.74 7.89
C VAL A 447 -8.80 -29.41 7.85
N LYS A 448 -8.11 -29.94 6.82
CA LYS A 448 -6.70 -29.67 6.57
C LYS A 448 -6.52 -28.35 5.82
N GLN A 449 -5.60 -27.53 6.32
CA GLN A 449 -5.20 -26.26 5.71
C GLN A 449 -3.69 -26.05 5.81
N THR A 450 -3.15 -25.25 4.89
CA THR A 450 -1.76 -24.80 4.96
C THR A 450 -1.71 -23.48 5.72
N VAL A 451 -0.74 -23.38 6.63
CA VAL A 451 -0.52 -22.22 7.50
C VAL A 451 0.95 -21.83 7.42
N SER A 452 1.23 -20.54 7.32
CA SER A 452 2.59 -20.00 7.36
C SER A 452 2.77 -19.19 8.64
N LEU A 453 3.91 -19.37 9.30
CA LEU A 453 4.28 -18.66 10.52
C LEU A 453 5.64 -17.99 10.32
N ALA A 454 5.70 -16.67 10.53
CA ALA A 454 6.94 -15.91 10.55
C ALA A 454 7.15 -15.27 11.91
N GLU A 455 8.38 -15.34 12.42
CA GLU A 455 8.71 -14.85 13.77
C GLU A 455 10.03 -14.09 13.77
N TYR A 456 10.03 -12.95 14.43
CA TYR A 456 11.23 -12.14 14.62
C TYR A 456 11.20 -11.40 15.96
N SER A 457 12.37 -11.16 16.53
CA SER A 457 12.49 -10.42 17.80
C SER A 457 12.76 -8.95 17.52
N LYS A 458 11.95 -8.08 18.11
CA LYS A 458 12.11 -6.61 18.06
C LYS A 458 11.56 -6.02 19.35
N ASP A 459 12.27 -5.03 19.91
CA ASP A 459 11.82 -4.28 21.10
C ASP A 459 11.49 -5.17 22.32
N HIS A 460 12.32 -6.18 22.59
CA HIS A 460 12.10 -7.20 23.64
C HIS A 460 10.80 -8.01 23.51
N CYS A 461 10.15 -7.94 22.35
CA CYS A 461 8.99 -8.74 22.00
C CYS A 461 9.32 -9.67 20.83
N LYS A 462 8.75 -10.86 20.87
CA LYS A 462 8.68 -11.76 19.73
C LYS A 462 7.44 -11.38 18.92
N ASN A 463 7.64 -10.94 17.69
CA ASN A 463 6.57 -10.66 16.74
C ASN A 463 6.26 -11.94 15.99
N ILE A 464 4.99 -12.30 15.91
CA ILE A 464 4.49 -13.56 15.37
C ILE A 464 3.43 -13.24 14.35
N HIS A 465 3.72 -13.51 13.08
CA HIS A 465 2.79 -13.35 11.97
C HIS A 465 2.29 -14.72 11.54
N ILE A 466 0.97 -14.88 11.43
CA ILE A 466 0.33 -16.10 10.94
C ILE A 466 -0.54 -15.78 9.72
N TRP A 467 -0.36 -16.58 8.67
CA TRP A 467 -1.24 -16.59 7.50
C TRP A 467 -2.01 -17.92 7.48
N HIS A 468 -3.34 -17.84 7.50
CA HIS A 468 -4.24 -18.99 7.44
C HIS A 468 -5.47 -18.65 6.60
N GLY A 469 -5.74 -19.44 5.56
CA GLY A 469 -6.78 -19.11 4.58
C GLY A 469 -6.56 -17.72 3.97
N PRO A 470 -7.57 -16.83 3.95
CA PRO A 470 -7.44 -15.45 3.47
C PRO A 470 -6.98 -14.46 4.55
N TYR A 471 -6.62 -14.93 5.75
CA TYR A 471 -6.37 -14.07 6.90
C TYR A 471 -4.89 -13.98 7.23
N HIS A 472 -4.45 -12.77 7.55
CA HIS A 472 -3.16 -12.46 8.18
C HIS A 472 -3.42 -11.86 9.56
N HIS A 473 -2.74 -12.36 10.59
CA HIS A 473 -2.76 -11.79 11.93
C HIS A 473 -1.34 -11.61 12.46
N HIS A 474 -1.15 -10.54 13.24
CA HIS A 474 0.08 -10.23 13.97
C HIS A 474 -0.20 -10.29 15.47
N PHE A 475 0.63 -11.06 16.17
CA PHE A 475 0.66 -11.15 17.62
C PHE A 475 2.05 -10.79 18.15
N LYS A 476 2.10 -10.29 19.38
CA LYS A 476 3.33 -10.03 20.13
C LYS A 476 3.38 -10.92 21.35
N GLN A 477 4.57 -11.37 21.69
CA GLN A 477 4.83 -12.12 22.92
C GLN A 477 6.05 -11.50 23.63
N SER A 478 5.87 -11.04 24.85
CA SER A 478 6.95 -10.46 25.66
C SER A 478 8.04 -11.51 25.92
N ILE A 479 9.29 -11.16 25.63
CA ILE A 479 10.43 -12.01 25.95
C ILE A 479 10.88 -11.61 27.36
N ILE A 480 10.53 -12.42 28.36
CA ILE A 480 11.11 -12.31 29.69
C ILE A 480 12.53 -12.87 29.60
N LEU A 481 13.53 -12.01 29.45
CA LEU A 481 14.91 -12.37 29.72
C LEU A 481 15.03 -12.53 31.25
N GLU A 482 14.93 -13.75 31.75
CA GLU A 482 15.54 -14.07 33.03
C GLU A 482 17.05 -13.87 32.84
N LEU A 483 17.53 -12.69 33.26
CA LEU A 483 18.96 -12.45 33.44
C LEU A 483 19.46 -13.50 34.43
N VAL A 484 20.10 -14.54 33.92
CA VAL A 484 21.07 -15.28 34.71
C VAL A 484 22.17 -14.27 35.01
N GLU A 485 22.19 -13.76 36.25
CA GLU A 485 23.29 -12.97 36.77
C GLU A 485 24.54 -13.85 36.79
N ASP A 486 25.22 -13.96 35.65
CA ASP A 486 26.62 -14.35 35.62
C ASP A 486 27.44 -13.07 35.80
N ASP A 487 28.08 -13.05 36.97
CA ASP A 487 28.89 -11.98 37.49
C ASP A 487 30.05 -11.66 36.52
N GLN A 488 30.25 -10.35 36.29
CA GLN A 488 31.47 -9.66 35.85
C GLN A 488 31.57 -9.09 34.41
N LEU A 489 31.91 -7.78 34.43
CA LEU A 489 32.60 -6.94 33.43
C LEU A 489 31.75 -6.02 32.53
N ASN A 490 31.34 -4.91 33.15
CA ASN A 490 31.39 -3.53 32.64
C ASN A 490 31.92 -3.34 31.19
N GLN A 491 31.00 -3.16 30.23
CA GLN A 491 31.18 -2.21 29.13
C GLN A 491 29.88 -1.43 28.91
N LYS A 492 29.95 -0.11 29.16
CA LYS A 492 28.89 0.84 28.86
C LYS A 492 28.68 0.92 27.34
N GLN A 493 27.49 0.59 26.88
CA GLN A 493 26.90 1.08 25.63
C GLN A 493 25.43 1.47 25.89
N PRO A 494 24.91 2.48 25.17
CA PRO A 494 23.77 3.25 25.63
C PRO A 494 22.49 2.43 25.56
N ALA A 495 21.73 2.46 26.65
CA ALA A 495 20.39 1.92 26.72
C ALA A 495 19.52 2.60 25.65
N SER A 496 19.04 1.82 24.68
CA SER A 496 17.86 2.19 23.92
C SER A 496 16.66 2.00 24.83
N GLU A 497 16.19 3.09 25.43
CA GLU A 497 15.00 3.13 26.27
C GLU A 497 13.76 2.67 25.48
N SER A 498 13.21 1.53 25.87
CA SER A 498 11.81 1.20 25.64
C SER A 498 10.95 2.23 26.38
N ALA A 499 10.54 3.29 25.71
CA ALA A 499 9.70 4.30 26.33
C ALA A 499 8.23 3.90 26.21
N SER A 500 7.69 3.26 27.26
CA SER A 500 6.29 3.47 27.60
C SER A 500 6.15 4.98 27.86
N HIS A 501 5.74 5.73 26.84
CA HIS A 501 5.75 7.17 26.95
C HIS A 501 4.73 7.63 28.01
N PRO A 502 5.06 8.67 28.80
CA PRO A 502 4.12 9.24 29.76
C PRO A 502 2.78 9.60 29.09
N PRO A 503 1.63 9.43 29.79
CA PRO A 503 0.33 9.83 29.27
C PRO A 503 0.35 11.26 28.74
N GLY A 504 -0.13 11.45 27.50
CA GLY A 504 -0.12 12.75 26.82
C GLY A 504 1.11 13.01 25.93
N THR A 505 2.04 12.05 25.81
CA THR A 505 3.15 12.12 24.85
C THR A 505 2.67 11.85 23.43
N VAL A 506 2.99 12.76 22.52
CA VAL A 506 2.82 12.62 21.08
C VAL A 506 4.13 12.10 20.50
N VAL A 507 4.04 10.95 19.83
CA VAL A 507 5.14 10.33 19.10
C VAL A 507 5.08 10.67 17.61
N ALA A 508 6.21 10.55 16.93
CA ALA A 508 6.28 10.68 15.49
C ALA A 508 5.44 9.57 14.84
N PRO A 509 4.46 9.92 14.00
CA PRO A 509 3.58 8.93 13.38
C PRO A 509 4.26 8.18 12.21
N MET A 510 5.44 8.66 11.81
CA MET A 510 6.27 8.12 10.73
C MET A 510 7.70 8.68 10.83
N SER A 511 8.65 7.97 10.23
CA SER A 511 10.01 8.49 10.01
C SER A 511 9.97 9.63 8.98
N GLY A 512 10.60 10.77 9.26
CA GLY A 512 10.54 11.95 8.40
C GLY A 512 11.44 13.10 8.86
N LEU A 513 11.66 14.07 7.97
CA LEU A 513 12.40 15.30 8.23
C LEU A 513 11.47 16.37 8.80
N VAL A 514 11.86 17.08 9.86
CA VAL A 514 11.08 18.21 10.37
C VAL A 514 11.25 19.39 9.41
N VAL A 515 10.21 19.72 8.64
CA VAL A 515 10.26 20.85 7.70
C VAL A 515 9.79 22.16 8.30
N LYS A 516 8.89 22.12 9.28
CA LYS A 516 8.40 23.30 10.00
C LYS A 516 8.11 22.96 11.45
N VAL A 517 8.46 23.88 12.35
CA VAL A 517 8.00 23.90 13.74
C VAL A 517 7.12 25.15 13.89
N LEU A 518 5.85 24.95 14.22
CA LEU A 518 4.82 25.99 14.20
C LEU A 518 4.57 26.60 15.58
N VAL A 519 4.97 25.90 16.64
CA VAL A 519 4.69 26.22 18.05
C VAL A 519 5.97 26.05 18.87
N LYS A 520 6.15 26.85 19.93
CA LYS A 520 7.30 26.75 20.84
C LYS A 520 7.02 25.83 22.02
N ASP A 521 8.08 25.28 22.61
CA ASP A 521 7.96 24.57 23.89
C ASP A 521 7.41 25.51 24.98
N GLY A 522 6.46 25.02 25.78
CA GLY A 522 5.75 25.78 26.80
C GLY A 522 4.55 26.60 26.30
N GLU A 523 4.26 26.61 25.00
CA GLU A 523 3.14 27.37 24.43
C GLU A 523 1.78 26.67 24.67
N GLU A 524 0.74 27.47 24.93
CA GLU A 524 -0.63 27.00 25.07
C GLU A 524 -1.24 26.71 23.70
N VAL A 525 -1.82 25.53 23.53
CA VAL A 525 -2.38 25.06 22.26
C VAL A 525 -3.79 24.52 22.44
N GLN A 526 -4.61 24.69 21.41
CA GLN A 526 -5.93 24.10 21.32
C GLN A 526 -5.88 22.68 20.76
N GLN A 527 -6.91 21.89 21.04
CA GLN A 527 -7.07 20.59 20.42
C GLN A 527 -7.06 20.70 18.89
N SER A 528 -6.35 19.79 18.22
CA SER A 528 -6.13 19.77 16.77
C SER A 528 -5.31 20.93 16.21
N GLN A 529 -4.71 21.79 17.05
CA GLN A 529 -3.81 22.84 16.59
C GLN A 529 -2.52 22.22 16.00
N PRO A 530 -2.09 22.64 14.79
CA PRO A 530 -0.82 22.23 14.20
C PRO A 530 0.38 22.62 15.08
N ILE A 531 1.27 21.66 15.37
CA ILE A 531 2.48 21.88 16.19
C ILE A 531 3.74 21.88 15.32
N LEU A 532 3.86 20.90 14.43
CA LEU A 532 4.99 20.77 13.50
C LEU A 532 4.57 20.05 12.23
N VAL A 533 5.41 20.13 11.21
CA VAL A 533 5.23 19.46 9.93
C VAL A 533 6.44 18.57 9.67
N LEU A 534 6.17 17.29 9.46
CA LEU A 534 7.14 16.31 9.00
C LEU A 534 7.01 16.16 7.49
N GLU A 535 8.13 16.01 6.79
CA GLU A 535 8.15 15.57 5.40
C GLU A 535 8.79 14.20 5.35
N ALA A 536 8.09 13.25 4.75
CA ALA A 536 8.72 12.02 4.30
C ALA A 536 8.22 11.71 2.91
N MET A 537 9.13 11.23 2.06
CA MET A 537 8.74 10.64 0.77
C MET A 537 7.91 11.63 -0.09
N LYS A 538 8.33 12.91 -0.06
CA LYS A 538 7.70 14.06 -0.73
C LYS A 538 6.27 14.37 -0.28
N MET A 539 5.84 13.84 0.85
CA MET A 539 4.56 14.13 1.48
C MET A 539 4.76 14.88 2.80
N GLU A 540 4.05 15.99 2.96
CA GLU A 540 3.99 16.71 4.23
C GLU A 540 2.89 16.12 5.14
N HIS A 541 3.23 15.86 6.40
CA HIS A 541 2.32 15.44 7.45
C HIS A 541 2.35 16.44 8.61
N VAL A 542 1.19 17.00 8.94
CA VAL A 542 1.03 17.95 10.03
C VAL A 542 0.74 17.21 11.32
N VAL A 543 1.68 17.23 12.26
CA VAL A 543 1.48 16.72 13.62
C VAL A 543 0.70 17.77 14.42
N LYS A 544 -0.44 17.35 14.97
CA LYS A 544 -1.39 18.21 15.69
C LYS A 544 -1.44 17.85 17.17
N ALA A 545 -1.86 18.81 18.01
CA ALA A 545 -2.11 18.57 19.41
C ALA A 545 -3.34 17.65 19.59
N PRO A 546 -3.23 16.53 20.33
CA PRO A 546 -4.36 15.61 20.56
C PRO A 546 -5.43 16.22 21.49
N THR A 547 -5.02 17.11 22.39
CA THR A 547 -5.86 17.78 23.39
C THR A 547 -5.41 19.23 23.56
N ALA A 548 -6.23 20.07 24.19
CA ALA A 548 -5.82 21.42 24.60
C ALA A 548 -4.93 21.37 25.85
N GLY A 549 -3.92 22.23 25.92
CA GLY A 549 -2.95 22.23 27.02
C GLY A 549 -1.68 23.00 26.71
N HIS A 550 -0.65 22.80 27.52
CA HIS A 550 0.69 23.35 27.29
C HIS A 550 1.61 22.30 26.66
N VAL A 551 2.30 22.69 25.59
CA VAL A 551 3.33 21.85 24.96
C VAL A 551 4.53 21.73 25.90
N SER A 552 5.02 20.51 26.12
CA SER A 552 6.16 20.23 27.00
C SER A 552 7.10 19.22 26.35
N GLY A 553 8.39 19.53 26.33
CA GLY A 553 9.44 18.65 25.80
C GLY A 553 9.59 18.68 24.28
N LEU A 554 9.07 19.71 23.60
CA LEU A 554 9.25 19.88 22.16
C LEU A 554 10.70 20.33 21.86
N LYS A 555 11.59 19.35 21.66
CA LYS A 555 13.03 19.56 21.40
C LYS A 555 13.44 19.16 19.99
N VAL A 556 12.63 19.54 19.00
CA VAL A 556 12.89 19.22 17.60
C VAL A 556 13.22 20.49 16.82
N GLU A 557 14.25 20.43 15.97
CA GLU A 557 14.69 21.55 15.14
C GLU A 557 14.29 21.35 13.67
N MET A 558 14.12 22.45 12.94
CA MET A 558 13.92 22.39 11.49
C MET A 558 15.14 21.74 10.82
N GLY A 559 14.90 20.77 9.95
CA GLY A 559 15.93 19.94 9.31
C GLY A 559 16.37 18.73 10.15
N GLN A 560 15.79 18.52 11.33
CA GLN A 560 16.10 17.34 12.13
C GLN A 560 15.42 16.09 11.57
N GLN A 561 16.18 14.99 11.54
CA GLN A 561 15.68 13.68 11.16
C GLN A 561 14.99 13.00 12.35
N ILE A 562 13.77 12.54 12.15
CA ILE A 562 12.97 11.83 13.15
C ILE A 562 12.62 10.43 12.62
N TYR A 563 12.59 9.45 13.52
CA TYR A 563 12.20 8.06 13.24
C TYR A 563 10.78 7.78 13.74
N ASP A 564 10.10 6.82 13.11
CA ASP A 564 8.80 6.33 13.54
C ASP A 564 8.81 5.94 15.03
N GLY A 565 7.78 6.36 15.77
CA GLY A 565 7.65 6.10 17.20
C GLY A 565 8.50 6.99 18.12
N ALA A 566 9.36 7.86 17.60
CA ALA A 566 10.16 8.76 18.45
C ALA A 566 9.27 9.79 19.18
N ALA A 567 9.48 10.00 20.49
CA ALA A 567 8.76 11.05 21.23
C ALA A 567 9.06 12.45 20.65
N LEU A 568 8.01 13.19 20.31
CA LEU A 568 8.13 14.55 19.79
C LEU A 568 7.93 15.60 20.89
N PHE A 569 6.81 15.50 21.61
CA PHE A 569 6.41 16.40 22.70
C PHE A 569 5.32 15.75 23.54
N SER A 570 4.96 16.35 24.67
CA SER A 570 3.78 15.98 25.46
C SER A 570 2.86 17.18 25.66
N ILE A 571 1.56 16.95 25.78
CA ILE A 571 0.59 17.98 26.16
C ILE A 571 0.27 17.81 27.65
N LYS A 572 0.59 18.83 28.44
CA LYS A 572 0.15 18.92 29.84
C LYS A 572 -1.20 19.62 29.89
N SER A 573 -2.17 19.04 30.58
CA SER A 573 -3.46 19.67 30.85
C SER A 573 -3.27 21.03 31.53
N LEU A 574 -4.14 21.99 31.18
CA LEU A 574 -4.22 23.32 31.78
C LEU A 574 -4.37 23.27 33.31
#